data_AF-A0A5J9W7H0-F1
#
_entry.id   AF-A0A5J9W7H0-F1
#
_cell.length_a   1.000
_cell.length_b   1.000
_cell.length_c   1.000
_cell.angle_alpha   90.00
_cell.angle_beta   90.00
_cell.angle_gamma   90.00
#
_symmetry.space_group_name_H-M   'P 1'
#
loop_
_entity.id
_entity.type
_entity.pdbx_description
1 polymer ?
#
loop_
_entity_poly.entity_id
_entity_poly.type
_entity_poly.pdbx_seq_one_letter_code
_entity_poly.pdbx_strand_id
1 'polypeptide(L)'
;MERATILAALVSLAALLAAGDACDQVPSMSWNDACLKSCNFSPAWTTLCENTLSSASSPATADVTVFALAAVAKAKQMYESTVGTVMNPMLGAGNMPADLKAAVDNCKVKYGEAHGLMASIANQMFFCDFLQARQEYLDAQVAVESCHEGLSAFQSLPLYAAVSADYDMTMVTYELGALIVGNYEKNNMTGEAMTFVLATMISLATLFVAGDACNNVPTMTWTEACHKACDKQPWYKQCPETLKSAPDTAELTVYALVAGRIAKLKYEDTMATIDQLLGDGTIPAGEKAAVENCKVKYGVARGQMASVVDQLFACDFSRARQEYIDAQVAVQSCQNGLWSFKGLPLYAMVSADYDLTMVASELGELIVGK
;
A
#
# COMPACT_ATOMS: atom_id res chain seq x y z
N MET A 1 -20.56 -34.54 -6.02
CA MET A 1 -21.51 -33.74 -5.21
C MET A 1 -20.88 -32.38 -4.92
N GLU A 2 -20.35 -31.74 -5.97
CA GLU A 2 -19.20 -30.81 -5.91
C GLU A 2 -19.43 -29.55 -6.77
N ARG A 3 -20.59 -29.48 -7.43
CA ARG A 3 -21.03 -28.31 -8.23
C ARG A 3 -22.07 -27.44 -7.52
N ALA A 4 -22.60 -27.90 -6.39
CA ALA A 4 -23.64 -27.17 -5.64
C ALA A 4 -23.08 -26.10 -4.69
N THR A 5 -21.81 -26.22 -4.26
CA THR A 5 -21.20 -25.29 -3.29
C THR A 5 -20.59 -24.04 -3.94
N ILE A 6 -20.17 -24.11 -5.21
CA ILE A 6 -19.62 -22.96 -5.95
C ILE A 6 -20.75 -22.02 -6.41
N LEU A 7 -21.94 -22.55 -6.70
CA LEU A 7 -23.11 -21.75 -7.06
C LEU A 7 -23.77 -21.05 -5.87
N ALA A 8 -23.61 -21.55 -4.64
CA ALA A 8 -24.12 -20.87 -3.44
C ALA A 8 -23.27 -19.63 -3.05
N ALA A 9 -21.98 -19.62 -3.37
CA ALA A 9 -21.10 -18.46 -3.12
C ALA A 9 -21.34 -17.32 -4.13
N LEU A 10 -21.71 -17.64 -5.38
CA LEU A 10 -22.02 -16.63 -6.42
C LEU A 10 -23.40 -16.00 -6.26
N VAL A 11 -24.37 -16.70 -5.65
CA VAL A 11 -25.72 -16.16 -5.41
C VAL A 11 -25.75 -15.15 -4.24
N SER A 12 -24.69 -15.08 -3.43
CA SER A 12 -24.65 -14.18 -2.27
C SER A 12 -24.21 -12.75 -2.63
N LEU A 13 -23.36 -12.58 -3.64
CA LEU A 13 -22.86 -11.26 -4.05
C LEU A 13 -23.93 -10.45 -4.80
N ALA A 14 -24.68 -11.09 -5.70
CA ALA A 14 -25.79 -10.45 -6.41
C ALA A 14 -26.94 -10.01 -5.48
N ALA A 15 -27.16 -10.72 -4.36
CA ALA A 15 -28.17 -10.36 -3.36
C ALA A 15 -27.71 -9.22 -2.44
N LEU A 16 -26.41 -9.12 -2.12
CA LEU A 16 -25.82 -7.97 -1.41
C LEU A 16 -25.85 -6.70 -2.27
N LEU A 17 -25.69 -6.83 -3.60
CA LEU A 17 -25.73 -5.74 -4.57
C LEU A 17 -27.14 -5.21 -4.89
N ALA A 18 -28.19 -5.93 -4.50
CA ALA A 18 -29.58 -5.57 -4.82
C ALA A 18 -30.32 -4.85 -3.68
N ALA A 19 -29.69 -4.68 -2.51
CA ALA A 19 -30.36 -4.20 -1.29
C ALA A 19 -29.68 -3.01 -0.60
N GLY A 20 -28.53 -2.53 -1.08
CA GLY A 20 -27.96 -1.28 -0.61
C GLY A 20 -28.59 -0.11 -1.38
N ASP A 21 -29.41 0.70 -0.71
CA ASP A 21 -29.72 2.03 -1.22
C ASP A 21 -28.39 2.74 -1.48
N ALA A 22 -28.27 3.41 -2.64
CA ALA A 22 -27.06 4.12 -3.02
C ALA A 22 -26.65 5.06 -1.89
N CYS A 23 -25.43 4.88 -1.35
CA CYS A 23 -24.92 5.79 -0.33
C CYS A 23 -24.86 7.19 -0.93
N ASP A 24 -25.52 8.15 -0.29
CA ASP A 24 -25.52 9.54 -0.74
C ASP A 24 -24.07 10.00 -0.96
N GLN A 25 -23.83 10.64 -2.11
CA GLN A 25 -22.55 11.27 -2.48
C GLN A 25 -21.40 10.31 -2.81
N VAL A 26 -21.66 9.01 -2.98
CA VAL A 26 -20.69 8.09 -3.59
C VAL A 26 -20.74 8.25 -5.12
N PRO A 27 -19.59 8.41 -5.80
CA PRO A 27 -19.57 8.55 -7.24
C PRO A 27 -19.95 7.24 -7.93
N SER A 28 -20.70 7.36 -9.04
CA SER A 28 -20.94 6.27 -9.97
C SER A 28 -19.93 6.33 -11.11
N MET A 29 -19.30 5.21 -11.45
CA MET A 29 -18.36 5.12 -12.57
C MET A 29 -18.26 3.69 -13.12
N SER A 30 -17.55 3.52 -14.24
CA SER A 30 -17.24 2.17 -14.71
C SER A 30 -16.17 1.52 -13.82
N TRP A 31 -16.16 0.19 -13.74
CA TRP A 31 -15.12 -0.51 -12.97
C TRP A 31 -13.71 -0.27 -13.54
N ASN A 32 -13.58 -0.08 -14.86
CA ASN A 32 -12.33 0.34 -15.51
C ASN A 32 -11.89 1.72 -15.01
N ASP A 33 -12.80 2.69 -14.98
CA ASP A 33 -12.47 4.03 -14.50
C ASP A 33 -12.13 4.04 -13.01
N ALA A 34 -12.79 3.18 -12.21
CA ALA A 34 -12.47 3.00 -10.80
C ALA A 34 -11.03 2.49 -10.64
N CYS A 35 -10.67 1.39 -11.32
CA CYS A 35 -9.31 0.84 -11.29
C CYS A 35 -8.24 1.81 -11.83
N LEU A 36 -8.54 2.54 -12.91
CA LEU A 36 -7.61 3.53 -13.45
C LEU A 36 -7.42 4.72 -12.51
N LYS A 37 -8.47 5.16 -11.81
CA LYS A 37 -8.35 6.25 -10.84
C LYS A 37 -7.63 5.81 -9.57
N SER A 38 -7.86 4.57 -9.13
CA SER A 38 -7.34 4.07 -7.85
C SER A 38 -5.94 3.47 -7.97
N CYS A 39 -5.62 2.75 -9.05
CA CYS A 39 -4.44 1.86 -9.11
C CYS A 39 -3.42 2.17 -10.21
N ASN A 40 -3.62 3.21 -11.04
CA ASN A 40 -2.78 3.49 -12.23
C ASN A 40 -1.30 3.82 -11.94
N PHE A 41 -0.91 3.99 -10.68
CA PHE A 41 0.50 4.10 -10.30
C PHE A 41 1.25 2.75 -10.41
N SER A 42 0.53 1.63 -10.45
CA SER A 42 1.09 0.28 -10.59
C SER A 42 0.34 -0.53 -11.65
N PRO A 43 0.99 -0.92 -12.76
CA PRO A 43 0.38 -1.79 -13.77
C PRO A 43 -0.09 -3.14 -13.19
N ALA A 44 0.64 -3.66 -12.20
CA ALA A 44 0.30 -4.91 -11.52
C ALA A 44 -1.01 -4.78 -10.71
N TRP A 45 -1.15 -3.70 -9.94
CA TRP A 45 -2.36 -3.48 -9.14
C TRP A 45 -3.55 -3.05 -9.98
N THR A 46 -3.31 -2.33 -11.09
CA THR A 46 -4.36 -2.05 -12.07
C THR A 46 -4.89 -3.36 -12.65
N THR A 47 -3.99 -4.25 -13.09
CA THR A 47 -4.38 -5.58 -13.61
C THR A 47 -5.10 -6.42 -12.55
N LEU A 48 -4.64 -6.40 -11.30
CA LEU A 48 -5.28 -7.11 -10.19
C LEU A 48 -6.68 -6.58 -9.90
N CYS A 49 -6.86 -5.26 -9.89
CA CYS A 49 -8.14 -4.60 -9.75
C CYS A 49 -9.10 -4.99 -10.88
N GLU A 50 -8.66 -4.89 -12.14
CA GLU A 50 -9.45 -5.23 -13.32
C GLU A 50 -9.88 -6.70 -13.29
N ASN A 51 -8.97 -7.62 -13.00
CA ASN A 51 -9.27 -9.04 -12.86
C ASN A 51 -10.27 -9.31 -11.73
N THR A 52 -10.16 -8.59 -10.62
CA THR A 52 -11.06 -8.73 -9.48
C THR A 52 -12.46 -8.26 -9.84
N LEU A 53 -12.61 -7.05 -10.38
CA LEU A 53 -13.93 -6.47 -10.66
C LEU A 53 -14.62 -7.15 -11.84
N SER A 54 -13.87 -7.54 -12.88
CA SER A 54 -14.41 -8.28 -14.02
C SER A 54 -14.87 -9.70 -13.65
N SER A 55 -14.12 -10.41 -12.80
CA SER A 55 -14.49 -11.77 -12.36
C SER A 55 -15.64 -11.78 -11.34
N ALA A 56 -15.83 -10.69 -10.59
CA ALA A 56 -16.93 -10.53 -9.64
C ALA A 56 -18.31 -10.38 -10.30
N SER A 57 -18.40 -10.40 -11.64
CA SER A 57 -19.62 -10.08 -12.40
C SER A 57 -20.18 -8.70 -12.02
N SER A 58 -19.28 -7.77 -11.66
CA SER A 58 -19.66 -6.41 -11.31
C SER A 58 -20.40 -5.76 -12.48
N PRO A 59 -21.41 -4.93 -12.22
CA PRO A 59 -22.04 -4.15 -13.28
C PRO A 59 -20.98 -3.33 -14.03
N ALA A 60 -21.20 -3.10 -15.33
CA ALA A 60 -20.30 -2.28 -16.14
C ALA A 60 -20.11 -0.87 -15.55
N THR A 61 -21.17 -0.34 -14.92
CA THR A 61 -21.20 0.92 -14.20
C THR A 61 -21.97 0.72 -12.90
N ALA A 62 -21.42 1.18 -11.77
CA ALA A 62 -22.06 1.13 -10.47
C ALA A 62 -21.48 2.22 -9.55
N ASP A 63 -22.10 2.41 -8.40
CA ASP A 63 -21.51 3.20 -7.31
C ASP A 63 -20.24 2.52 -6.81
N VAL A 64 -19.22 3.31 -6.48
CA VAL A 64 -17.91 2.76 -6.10
C VAL A 64 -17.97 1.84 -4.87
N THR A 65 -18.97 1.98 -4.00
CA THR A 65 -19.26 1.04 -2.90
C THR A 65 -19.42 -0.39 -3.38
N VAL A 66 -20.02 -0.61 -4.55
CA VAL A 66 -20.15 -1.94 -5.17
C VAL A 66 -18.78 -2.54 -5.51
N PHE A 67 -17.89 -1.73 -6.10
CA PHE A 67 -16.55 -2.19 -6.49
C PHE A 67 -15.65 -2.40 -5.27
N ALA A 68 -15.73 -1.51 -4.28
CA ALA A 68 -14.96 -1.66 -3.05
C ALA A 68 -15.43 -2.86 -2.23
N LEU A 69 -16.73 -3.15 -2.16
CA LEU A 69 -17.27 -4.38 -1.56
C LEU A 69 -16.79 -5.64 -2.30
N ALA A 70 -16.76 -5.61 -3.63
CA ALA A 70 -16.24 -6.73 -4.42
C ALA A 70 -14.75 -6.97 -4.12
N ALA A 71 -13.96 -5.90 -4.00
CA ALA A 71 -12.56 -5.99 -3.63
C ALA A 71 -12.36 -6.51 -2.20
N VAL A 72 -13.12 -6.01 -1.22
CA VAL A 72 -13.11 -6.49 0.19
C VAL A 72 -13.49 -7.98 0.26
N ALA A 73 -14.53 -8.39 -0.46
CA ALA A 73 -14.92 -9.80 -0.54
C ALA A 73 -13.80 -10.66 -1.13
N LYS A 74 -13.11 -10.16 -2.16
CA LYS A 74 -11.97 -10.85 -2.77
C LYS A 74 -10.79 -10.97 -1.80
N ALA A 75 -10.43 -9.91 -1.08
CA ALA A 75 -9.36 -9.94 -0.08
C ALA A 75 -9.67 -10.98 1.02
N LYS A 76 -10.89 -10.98 1.56
CA LYS A 76 -11.32 -11.98 2.55
C LYS A 76 -11.22 -13.41 2.02
N GLN A 77 -11.65 -13.65 0.78
CA GLN A 77 -11.54 -14.96 0.14
C GLN A 77 -10.07 -15.40 0.02
N MET A 78 -9.18 -14.48 -0.35
CA MET A 78 -7.76 -14.75 -0.45
C MET A 78 -7.16 -15.07 0.93
N TYR A 79 -7.50 -14.29 1.97
CA TYR A 79 -7.08 -14.56 3.35
C TYR A 79 -7.52 -15.94 3.84
N GLU A 80 -8.79 -16.28 3.65
CA GLU A 80 -9.35 -17.59 4.01
C GLU A 80 -8.64 -18.72 3.25
N SER A 81 -8.34 -18.50 1.96
CA SER A 81 -7.59 -19.44 1.14
C SER A 81 -6.16 -19.64 1.67
N THR A 82 -5.43 -18.57 1.94
CA THR A 82 -4.05 -18.64 2.45
C THR A 82 -4.00 -19.34 3.80
N VAL A 83 -4.89 -18.99 4.73
CA VAL A 83 -4.96 -19.65 6.04
C VAL A 83 -5.37 -21.12 5.91
N GLY A 84 -6.43 -21.39 5.14
CA GLY A 84 -7.04 -22.72 5.03
C GLY A 84 -6.22 -23.72 4.23
N THR A 85 -5.65 -23.28 3.11
CA THR A 85 -5.00 -24.16 2.12
C THR A 85 -3.48 -24.17 2.21
N VAL A 86 -2.87 -23.16 2.85
CA VAL A 86 -1.40 -23.08 2.99
C VAL A 86 -0.99 -23.21 4.47
N MET A 87 -1.42 -22.29 5.33
CA MET A 87 -0.94 -22.24 6.71
C MET A 87 -1.39 -23.44 7.55
N ASN A 88 -2.67 -23.84 7.46
CA ASN A 88 -3.21 -24.97 8.25
C ASN A 88 -2.54 -26.31 7.91
N PRO A 89 -2.37 -26.71 6.63
CA PRO A 89 -1.62 -27.91 6.28
C PRO A 89 -0.17 -27.88 6.76
N MET A 90 0.50 -26.73 6.63
CA MET A 90 1.87 -26.55 7.12
C MET A 90 1.97 -26.85 8.62
N LEU A 91 1.08 -26.28 9.44
CA LEU A 91 1.06 -26.51 10.89
C LEU A 91 0.70 -27.95 11.28
N GLY A 92 -0.13 -28.63 10.48
CA GLY A 92 -0.54 -30.02 10.71
C GLY A 92 0.55 -31.07 10.38
N ALA A 93 1.56 -30.71 9.59
CA ALA A 93 2.58 -31.65 9.11
C ALA A 93 3.61 -32.10 10.18
N GLY A 94 3.64 -31.45 11.36
CA GLY A 94 4.40 -31.89 12.54
C GLY A 94 5.93 -31.74 12.49
N ASN A 95 6.52 -31.49 11.31
CA ASN A 95 7.97 -31.49 11.09
C ASN A 95 8.54 -30.10 10.76
N MET A 96 7.90 -29.04 11.24
CA MET A 96 8.26 -27.64 10.93
C MET A 96 9.34 -27.11 11.88
N PRO A 97 10.36 -26.38 11.40
CA PRO A 97 11.29 -25.65 12.25
C PRO A 97 10.56 -24.71 13.24
N ALA A 98 11.07 -24.57 14.46
CA ALA A 98 10.41 -23.80 15.52
C ALA A 98 10.17 -22.33 15.13
N ASP A 99 11.17 -21.69 14.51
CA ASP A 99 11.08 -20.29 14.07
C ASP A 99 10.05 -20.11 12.96
N LEU A 100 10.00 -21.03 12.00
CA LEU A 100 8.98 -21.04 10.95
C LEU A 100 7.59 -21.25 11.55
N LYS A 101 7.46 -22.15 12.54
CA LYS A 101 6.20 -22.38 13.23
C LYS A 101 5.71 -21.13 13.95
N ALA A 102 6.60 -20.43 14.66
CA ALA A 102 6.27 -19.18 15.33
C ALA A 102 5.83 -18.10 14.33
N ALA A 103 6.52 -17.97 13.19
CA ALA A 103 6.15 -17.03 12.13
C ALA A 103 4.77 -17.35 11.53
N VAL A 104 4.49 -18.63 11.22
CA VAL A 104 3.20 -19.08 10.67
C VAL A 104 2.06 -18.90 11.69
N ASP A 105 2.31 -19.19 12.98
CA ASP A 105 1.32 -18.98 14.04
C ASP A 105 1.01 -17.46 14.21
N ASN A 106 2.02 -16.59 14.16
CA ASN A 106 1.82 -15.13 14.18
C ASN A 106 1.04 -14.64 12.96
N CYS A 107 1.38 -15.14 11.77
CA CYS A 107 0.65 -14.85 10.53
C CYS A 107 -0.85 -15.18 10.65
N LYS A 108 -1.21 -16.32 11.25
CA LYS A 108 -2.63 -16.67 11.46
C LYS A 108 -3.37 -15.67 12.33
N VAL A 109 -2.73 -15.16 13.39
CA VAL A 109 -3.32 -14.13 14.25
C VAL A 109 -3.57 -12.86 13.44
N LYS A 110 -2.56 -12.40 12.69
CA LYS A 110 -2.66 -11.20 11.85
C LYS A 110 -3.68 -11.32 10.73
N TYR A 111 -3.80 -12.48 10.10
CA TYR A 111 -4.86 -12.74 9.13
C TYR A 111 -6.26 -12.74 9.76
N GLY A 112 -6.38 -13.18 11.02
CA GLY A 112 -7.62 -13.04 11.78
C GLY A 112 -8.00 -11.58 12.05
N GLU A 113 -7.03 -10.75 12.43
CA GLU A 113 -7.19 -9.30 12.59
C GLU A 113 -7.63 -8.64 11.26
N ALA A 114 -6.87 -8.85 10.18
CA ALA A 114 -7.16 -8.31 8.85
C ALA A 114 -8.53 -8.75 8.31
N HIS A 115 -8.90 -10.03 8.51
CA HIS A 115 -10.20 -10.55 8.09
C HIS A 115 -11.36 -9.89 8.87
N GLY A 116 -11.19 -9.71 10.18
CA GLY A 116 -12.16 -9.01 11.02
C GLY A 116 -12.37 -7.56 10.61
N LEU A 117 -11.28 -6.85 10.30
CA LEU A 117 -11.31 -5.48 9.79
C LEU A 117 -12.02 -5.41 8.44
N MET A 118 -11.68 -6.28 7.48
CA MET A 118 -12.38 -6.36 6.20
C MET A 118 -13.88 -6.67 6.34
N ALA A 119 -14.28 -7.45 7.35
CA ALA A 119 -15.69 -7.68 7.65
C ALA A 119 -16.39 -6.43 8.22
N SER A 120 -15.70 -5.67 9.07
CA SER A 120 -16.19 -4.39 9.61
C SER A 120 -16.37 -3.35 8.51
N ILE A 121 -15.37 -3.19 7.64
CA ILE A 121 -15.43 -2.33 6.44
C ILE A 121 -16.62 -2.69 5.55
N ALA A 122 -16.87 -3.97 5.31
CA ALA A 122 -18.01 -4.39 4.50
C ALA A 122 -19.36 -3.99 5.15
N ASN A 123 -19.48 -4.09 6.48
CA ASN A 123 -20.67 -3.63 7.21
C ASN A 123 -20.81 -2.10 7.11
N GLN A 124 -19.72 -1.37 7.30
CA GLN A 124 -19.67 0.09 7.13
C GLN A 124 -20.16 0.52 5.75
N MET A 125 -19.72 -0.16 4.70
CA MET A 125 -20.20 0.07 3.32
C MET A 125 -21.69 -0.23 3.14
N PHE A 126 -22.21 -1.24 3.84
CA PHE A 126 -23.62 -1.60 3.78
C PHE A 126 -24.51 -0.57 4.49
N PHE A 127 -24.02 0.04 5.57
CA PHE A 127 -24.75 1.05 6.34
C PHE A 127 -24.41 2.49 5.95
N CYS A 128 -23.55 2.69 4.94
CA CYS A 128 -23.06 4.00 4.51
C CYS A 128 -22.42 4.83 5.63
N ASP A 129 -21.77 4.17 6.58
CA ASP A 129 -21.05 4.78 7.70
C ASP A 129 -19.56 4.48 7.54
N PHE A 130 -18.82 5.43 6.95
CA PHE A 130 -17.42 5.23 6.57
C PHE A 130 -16.43 5.81 7.56
N LEU A 131 -16.88 6.21 8.76
CA LEU A 131 -16.07 6.94 9.73
C LEU A 131 -14.78 6.20 10.14
N GLN A 132 -14.79 4.87 10.11
CA GLN A 132 -13.66 4.04 10.54
C GLN A 132 -13.03 3.27 9.40
N ALA A 133 -13.68 3.20 8.23
CA ALA A 133 -13.29 2.35 7.11
C ALA A 133 -11.84 2.62 6.68
N ARG A 134 -11.42 3.89 6.68
CA ARG A 134 -10.05 4.29 6.36
C ARG A 134 -9.03 3.69 7.32
N GLN A 135 -9.25 3.83 8.63
CA GLN A 135 -8.37 3.30 9.65
C GLN A 135 -8.32 1.77 9.57
N GLU A 136 -9.47 1.13 9.41
CA GLU A 136 -9.56 -0.32 9.35
C GLU A 136 -8.86 -0.91 8.11
N TYR A 137 -8.90 -0.24 6.96
CA TYR A 137 -8.14 -0.68 5.79
C TYR A 137 -6.64 -0.66 6.07
N LEU A 138 -6.15 0.37 6.77
CA LEU A 138 -4.75 0.53 7.09
C LEU A 138 -4.31 -0.47 8.16
N ASP A 139 -5.12 -0.70 9.19
CA ASP A 139 -4.86 -1.74 10.19
C ASP A 139 -4.82 -3.13 9.55
N ALA A 140 -5.68 -3.38 8.54
CA ALA A 140 -5.66 -4.63 7.80
C ALA A 140 -4.38 -4.78 6.95
N GLN A 141 -3.92 -3.69 6.32
CA GLN A 141 -2.64 -3.65 5.62
C GLN A 141 -1.47 -3.98 6.56
N VAL A 142 -1.40 -3.29 7.70
CA VAL A 142 -0.33 -3.49 8.72
C VAL A 142 -0.33 -4.94 9.21
N ALA A 143 -1.50 -5.54 9.42
CA ALA A 143 -1.59 -6.92 9.84
C ALA A 143 -1.01 -7.88 8.78
N VAL A 144 -1.41 -7.76 7.51
CA VAL A 144 -0.90 -8.63 6.43
C VAL A 144 0.60 -8.39 6.20
N GLU A 145 1.04 -7.14 6.25
CA GLU A 145 2.45 -6.77 6.16
C GLU A 145 3.29 -7.39 7.27
N SER A 146 2.82 -7.33 8.52
CA SER A 146 3.52 -7.93 9.66
C SER A 146 3.76 -9.43 9.45
N CYS A 147 2.82 -10.13 8.82
CA CYS A 147 3.02 -11.52 8.41
C CYS A 147 4.10 -11.65 7.31
N HIS A 148 4.03 -10.79 6.28
CA HIS A 148 5.02 -10.77 5.19
C HIS A 148 6.44 -10.58 5.72
N GLU A 149 6.64 -9.62 6.63
CA GLU A 149 7.93 -9.34 7.25
C GLU A 149 8.43 -10.50 8.11
N GLY A 150 7.54 -11.10 8.91
CA GLY A 150 7.85 -12.26 9.74
C GLY A 150 8.27 -13.48 8.93
N LEU A 151 7.87 -13.55 7.66
CA LEU A 151 8.24 -14.62 6.73
C LEU A 151 9.44 -14.28 5.84
N SER A 152 10.08 -13.12 6.00
CA SER A 152 11.20 -12.66 5.16
C SER A 152 12.41 -13.61 5.16
N ALA A 153 12.63 -14.40 6.23
CA ALA A 153 13.66 -15.43 6.27
C ALA A 153 13.29 -16.71 5.46
N PHE A 154 12.05 -16.80 4.98
CA PHE A 154 11.45 -17.98 4.35
C PHE A 154 10.83 -17.68 2.99
N GLN A 155 11.41 -16.74 2.24
CA GLN A 155 10.92 -16.26 0.93
C GLN A 155 10.69 -17.36 -0.11
N SER A 156 11.40 -18.48 -0.03
CA SER A 156 11.24 -19.60 -0.96
C SER A 156 9.98 -20.44 -0.72
N LEU A 157 9.25 -20.20 0.37
CA LEU A 157 8.03 -20.93 0.68
C LEU A 157 6.84 -20.39 -0.15
N PRO A 158 5.94 -21.27 -0.61
CA PRO A 158 4.68 -20.85 -1.25
C PRO A 158 3.85 -19.91 -0.37
N LEU A 159 4.00 -20.01 0.95
CA LEU A 159 3.33 -19.11 1.88
C LEU A 159 3.77 -17.65 1.73
N TYR A 160 5.05 -17.38 1.50
CA TYR A 160 5.54 -16.01 1.34
C TYR A 160 4.89 -15.35 0.11
N ALA A 161 4.89 -16.05 -1.03
CA ALA A 161 4.25 -15.57 -2.25
C ALA A 161 2.73 -15.38 -2.10
N ALA A 162 2.05 -16.27 -1.36
CA ALA A 162 0.63 -16.11 -1.06
C ALA A 162 0.38 -14.84 -0.23
N VAL A 163 1.21 -14.59 0.78
CA VAL A 163 1.10 -13.40 1.63
C VAL A 163 1.41 -12.11 0.85
N SER A 164 2.37 -12.11 -0.07
CA SER A 164 2.63 -10.96 -0.95
C SER A 164 1.41 -10.65 -1.84
N ALA A 165 0.78 -11.68 -2.42
CA ALA A 165 -0.42 -11.50 -3.24
C ALA A 165 -1.61 -10.99 -2.41
N ASP A 166 -1.75 -11.46 -1.17
CA ASP A 166 -2.77 -10.98 -0.24
C ASP A 166 -2.53 -9.51 0.14
N TYR A 167 -1.26 -9.10 0.34
CA TYR A 167 -0.89 -7.70 0.58
C TYR A 167 -1.26 -6.81 -0.61
N ASP A 168 -0.90 -7.20 -1.84
CA ASP A 168 -1.27 -6.47 -3.06
C ASP A 168 -2.80 -6.31 -3.18
N MET A 169 -3.56 -7.37 -2.90
CA MET A 169 -5.02 -7.30 -2.92
C MET A 169 -5.56 -6.36 -1.84
N THR A 170 -4.97 -6.39 -0.64
CA THR A 170 -5.31 -5.49 0.48
C THR A 170 -5.14 -4.03 0.06
N MET A 171 -4.05 -3.73 -0.65
CA MET A 171 -3.81 -2.40 -1.20
C MET A 171 -4.84 -2.00 -2.26
N VAL A 172 -5.20 -2.90 -3.18
CA VAL A 172 -6.30 -2.64 -4.14
C VAL A 172 -7.61 -2.34 -3.41
N THR A 173 -7.92 -3.05 -2.32
CA THR A 173 -9.13 -2.76 -1.54
C THR A 173 -9.09 -1.39 -0.88
N TYR A 174 -7.95 -0.97 -0.34
CA TYR A 174 -7.77 0.35 0.25
C TYR A 174 -7.94 1.46 -0.81
N GLU A 175 -7.31 1.32 -1.97
CA GLU A 175 -7.38 2.35 -3.03
C GLU A 175 -8.80 2.50 -3.60
N LEU A 176 -9.56 1.41 -3.72
CA LEU A 176 -10.97 1.47 -4.10
C LEU A 176 -11.84 2.04 -2.98
N GLY A 177 -11.57 1.68 -1.72
CA GLY A 177 -12.25 2.21 -0.55
C GLY A 177 -12.02 3.71 -0.36
N ALA A 178 -10.82 4.19 -0.70
CA ALA A 178 -10.47 5.59 -0.62
C ALA A 178 -11.47 6.42 -1.43
N LEU A 179 -11.77 6.04 -2.68
CA LEU A 179 -12.72 6.74 -3.57
C LEU A 179 -14.11 7.02 -2.92
N ILE A 180 -14.47 6.29 -1.88
CA ILE A 180 -15.69 6.46 -1.09
C ILE A 180 -15.45 7.43 0.07
N VAL A 181 -14.45 7.15 0.92
CA VAL A 181 -14.14 7.93 2.13
C VAL A 181 -13.84 9.38 1.80
N GLY A 182 -13.05 9.63 0.75
CA GLY A 182 -12.69 11.00 0.36
C GLY A 182 -13.84 11.85 -0.19
N ASN A 183 -14.99 11.26 -0.52
CA ASN A 183 -16.20 11.99 -0.89
C ASN A 183 -17.12 12.20 0.31
N TYR A 184 -17.19 11.23 1.23
CA TYR A 184 -18.00 11.31 2.45
C TYR A 184 -17.53 12.42 3.40
N GLU A 185 -16.21 12.53 3.64
CA GLU A 185 -15.61 13.55 4.51
C GLU A 185 -15.78 14.98 3.96
N LYS A 186 -15.77 15.13 2.64
CA LYS A 186 -15.94 16.43 1.96
C LYS A 186 -17.30 17.06 2.22
N ASN A 187 -18.34 16.25 2.35
CA ASN A 187 -19.73 16.73 2.38
C ASN A 187 -20.28 16.90 3.79
N ASN A 188 -19.79 16.13 4.78
CA ASN A 188 -20.22 16.29 6.18
C ASN A 188 -19.69 17.58 6.83
N MET A 189 -18.75 18.29 6.18
CA MET A 189 -18.30 19.64 6.56
C MET A 189 -19.18 20.79 6.03
N THR A 190 -20.24 20.51 5.26
CA THR A 190 -21.04 21.55 4.58
C THR A 190 -22.31 22.00 5.33
N GLY A 191 -22.40 21.68 6.62
CA GLY A 191 -23.43 22.19 7.52
C GLY A 191 -23.21 23.63 7.99
N GLU A 192 -22.81 24.56 7.12
CA GLU A 192 -23.14 26.00 7.22
C GLU A 192 -22.67 26.76 5.94
N ALA A 193 -23.64 27.44 5.31
CA ALA A 193 -23.54 28.50 4.29
C ALA A 193 -23.02 28.15 2.87
N MET A 194 -24.01 27.83 2.01
CA MET A 194 -23.99 27.85 0.55
C MET A 194 -24.06 29.29 -0.01
N THR A 195 -23.12 29.74 -0.86
CA THR A 195 -23.39 30.54 -2.09
C THR A 195 -22.15 30.75 -2.98
N PHE A 196 -22.02 30.00 -4.09
CA PHE A 196 -22.04 30.49 -5.48
C PHE A 196 -21.61 29.38 -6.45
N VAL A 197 -22.40 29.23 -7.52
CA VAL A 197 -22.36 28.16 -8.50
C VAL A 197 -21.51 28.57 -9.72
N LEU A 198 -20.93 27.55 -10.39
CA LEU A 198 -20.29 27.52 -11.72
C LEU A 198 -18.77 27.82 -11.83
N ALA A 199 -17.99 26.79 -11.52
CA ALA A 199 -16.90 26.31 -12.39
C ALA A 199 -16.76 24.78 -12.24
N THR A 200 -17.39 24.04 -13.15
CA THR A 200 -17.23 22.59 -13.30
C THR A 200 -15.87 22.28 -13.93
N MET A 201 -14.93 21.69 -13.16
CA MET A 201 -13.91 20.72 -13.60
C MET A 201 -13.18 20.15 -12.37
N ILE A 202 -13.62 18.96 -11.95
CA ILE A 202 -12.86 17.82 -11.39
C ILE A 202 -11.60 18.14 -10.57
N SER A 203 -11.71 18.09 -9.24
CA SER A 203 -10.58 17.83 -8.34
C SER A 203 -10.92 16.66 -7.41
N LEU A 204 -10.36 15.49 -7.69
CA LEU A 204 -10.30 14.31 -6.83
C LEU A 204 -9.26 14.51 -5.68
N ALA A 205 -9.18 15.71 -5.13
CA ALA A 205 -8.17 16.09 -4.13
C ALA A 205 -8.68 15.99 -2.68
N THR A 206 -9.77 15.28 -2.40
CA THR A 206 -10.34 15.17 -1.05
C THR A 206 -10.12 13.82 -0.37
N LEU A 207 -9.17 13.02 -0.87
CA LEU A 207 -8.99 11.62 -0.46
C LEU A 207 -8.09 11.36 0.77
N PHE A 208 -7.65 12.39 1.50
CA PHE A 208 -6.70 12.19 2.60
C PHE A 208 -6.88 13.21 3.74
N VAL A 209 -8.03 13.21 4.44
CA VAL A 209 -8.17 13.95 5.71
C VAL A 209 -8.74 13.02 6.78
N ALA A 210 -8.40 13.23 8.05
CA ALA A 210 -8.86 12.50 9.23
C ALA A 210 -8.23 11.11 9.54
N GLY A 211 -6.90 11.03 9.53
CA GLY A 211 -6.27 10.78 10.83
C GLY A 211 -6.28 12.13 11.54
N ASP A 212 -6.47 12.20 12.86
CA ASP A 212 -6.36 13.48 13.58
C ASP A 212 -5.14 14.24 13.04
N ALA A 213 -5.38 15.39 12.41
CA ALA A 213 -4.35 16.25 11.85
C ALA A 213 -3.19 16.30 12.85
N CYS A 214 -2.01 15.81 12.46
CA CYS A 214 -0.90 15.80 13.40
C CYS A 214 -0.69 17.24 13.86
N ASN A 215 -0.84 17.49 15.17
CA ASN A 215 -0.88 18.85 15.68
C ASN A 215 0.34 19.65 15.18
N ASN A 216 0.08 20.79 14.51
CA ASN A 216 1.07 21.71 13.97
C ASN A 216 1.79 21.29 12.67
N VAL A 217 1.25 20.33 11.90
CA VAL A 217 1.75 20.06 10.54
C VAL A 217 1.07 20.99 9.52
N PRO A 218 1.80 21.69 8.66
CA PRO A 218 1.20 22.62 7.71
C PRO A 218 0.56 21.89 6.52
N THR A 219 -0.60 22.39 6.10
CA THR A 219 -1.24 22.05 4.83
C THR A 219 -0.66 22.90 3.70
N MET A 220 -0.35 22.29 2.56
CA MET A 220 0.10 23.00 1.36
C MET A 220 -0.18 22.17 0.11
N THR A 221 0.07 22.74 -1.07
CA THR A 221 0.00 21.96 -2.31
C THR A 221 1.19 21.03 -2.47
N TRP A 222 1.06 19.93 -3.22
CA TRP A 222 2.21 19.06 -3.49
C TRP A 222 3.31 19.81 -4.27
N THR A 223 2.94 20.79 -5.09
CA THR A 223 3.90 21.64 -5.81
C THR A 223 4.70 22.50 -4.83
N GLU A 224 4.03 23.13 -3.86
CA GLU A 224 4.68 23.91 -2.80
C GLU A 224 5.52 23.01 -1.87
N ALA A 225 5.03 21.81 -1.54
CA ALA A 225 5.76 20.84 -0.73
C ALA A 225 7.04 20.41 -1.46
N CYS A 226 6.95 20.01 -2.73
CA CYS A 226 8.11 19.67 -3.55
C CYS A 226 9.08 20.84 -3.72
N HIS A 227 8.57 22.06 -3.86
CA HIS A 227 9.42 23.24 -3.92
C HIS A 227 10.13 23.49 -2.57
N LYS A 228 9.43 23.46 -1.45
CA LYS A 228 10.04 23.68 -0.13
C LYS A 228 11.02 22.58 0.27
N ALA A 229 10.67 21.32 0.00
CA ALA A 229 11.47 20.15 0.36
C ALA A 229 12.69 20.01 -0.55
N CYS A 230 12.50 20.12 -1.86
CA CYS A 230 13.48 19.67 -2.84
C CYS A 230 14.04 20.78 -3.74
N ASP A 231 13.73 22.07 -3.51
CA ASP A 231 14.27 23.16 -4.35
C ASP A 231 15.80 23.06 -4.43
N LYS A 232 16.32 23.18 -5.66
CA LYS A 232 17.74 23.05 -6.03
C LYS A 232 18.37 21.67 -5.77
N GLN A 233 17.61 20.66 -5.36
CA GLN A 233 18.13 19.30 -5.21
C GLN A 233 18.12 18.52 -6.53
N PRO A 234 19.05 17.55 -6.72
CA PRO A 234 19.08 16.70 -7.91
C PRO A 234 17.78 15.93 -8.16
N TRP A 235 17.12 15.49 -7.07
CA TRP A 235 15.88 14.72 -7.08
C TRP A 235 14.61 15.58 -7.12
N TYR A 236 14.72 16.90 -7.33
CA TYR A 236 13.54 17.79 -7.41
C TYR A 236 12.51 17.30 -8.43
N LYS A 237 12.96 16.87 -9.61
CA LYS A 237 12.08 16.36 -10.68
C LYS A 237 11.34 15.07 -10.30
N GLN A 238 11.87 14.31 -9.35
CA GLN A 238 11.29 13.07 -8.88
C GLN A 238 10.12 13.32 -7.92
N CYS A 239 10.09 14.45 -7.22
CA CYS A 239 9.04 14.76 -6.26
C CYS A 239 7.64 14.91 -6.91
N PRO A 240 7.45 15.69 -8.00
CA PRO A 240 6.18 15.74 -8.72
C PRO A 240 5.68 14.37 -9.19
N GLU A 241 6.56 13.53 -9.74
CA GLU A 241 6.16 12.19 -10.20
C GLU A 241 5.79 11.27 -9.03
N THR A 242 6.46 11.43 -7.89
CA THR A 242 6.16 10.68 -6.66
C THR A 242 4.81 11.08 -6.07
N LEU A 243 4.46 12.38 -6.12
CA LEU A 243 3.22 12.92 -5.54
C LEU A 243 2.08 13.06 -6.56
N LYS A 244 2.25 12.52 -7.77
CA LYS A 244 1.27 12.67 -8.85
C LYS A 244 -0.10 12.06 -8.54
N SER A 245 -0.13 11.05 -7.68
CA SER A 245 -1.36 10.42 -7.15
C SER A 245 -1.81 11.01 -5.82
N ALA A 246 -1.04 11.92 -5.22
CA ALA A 246 -1.41 12.59 -3.98
C ALA A 246 -2.42 13.72 -4.24
N PRO A 247 -3.16 14.17 -3.22
CA PRO A 247 -4.06 15.31 -3.36
C PRO A 247 -3.33 16.57 -3.76
N ASP A 248 -4.03 17.42 -4.51
CA ASP A 248 -3.48 18.70 -4.91
C ASP A 248 -3.05 19.54 -3.69
N THR A 249 -3.83 19.47 -2.60
CA THR A 249 -3.56 20.10 -1.30
C THR A 249 -3.77 19.11 -0.17
N ALA A 250 -2.79 18.95 0.72
CA ALA A 250 -2.86 18.07 1.89
C ALA A 250 -1.87 18.52 2.99
N GLU A 251 -1.98 17.93 4.18
CA GLU A 251 -0.93 18.02 5.19
C GLU A 251 0.36 17.37 4.69
N LEU A 252 1.52 17.91 5.09
CA LEU A 252 2.81 17.35 4.71
C LEU A 252 2.98 15.88 5.09
N THR A 253 2.38 15.43 6.19
CA THR A 253 2.37 14.02 6.63
C THR A 253 1.80 13.11 5.55
N VAL A 254 0.78 13.54 4.81
CA VAL A 254 0.21 12.79 3.68
C VAL A 254 1.23 12.65 2.55
N TYR A 255 1.92 13.73 2.18
CA TYR A 255 2.94 13.68 1.14
C TYR A 255 4.14 12.82 1.54
N ALA A 256 4.59 12.92 2.79
CA ALA A 256 5.66 12.09 3.33
C ALA A 256 5.26 10.61 3.39
N LEU A 257 4.00 10.29 3.75
CA LEU A 257 3.46 8.92 3.74
C LEU A 257 3.42 8.34 2.33
N VAL A 258 2.91 9.10 1.34
CA VAL A 258 2.88 8.67 -0.06
C VAL A 258 4.29 8.35 -0.54
N ALA A 259 5.23 9.28 -0.34
CA ALA A 259 6.62 9.08 -0.77
C ALA A 259 7.29 7.89 -0.05
N GLY A 260 7.07 7.73 1.26
CA GLY A 260 7.60 6.61 2.04
C GLY A 260 7.07 5.24 1.60
N ARG A 261 5.76 5.15 1.29
CA ARG A 261 5.15 3.92 0.77
C ARG A 261 5.67 3.56 -0.62
N ILE A 262 5.79 4.53 -1.53
CA ILE A 262 6.36 4.30 -2.86
C ILE A 262 7.83 3.87 -2.73
N ALA A 263 8.60 4.49 -1.83
CA ALA A 263 9.99 4.10 -1.56
C ALA A 263 10.09 2.63 -1.10
N LYS A 264 9.25 2.23 -0.15
CA LYS A 264 9.19 0.85 0.34
C LYS A 264 8.86 -0.15 -0.79
N LEU A 265 7.86 0.15 -1.63
CA LEU A 265 7.53 -0.71 -2.78
C LEU A 265 8.72 -0.86 -3.74
N LYS A 266 9.43 0.23 -4.01
CA LYS A 266 10.62 0.22 -4.86
C LYS A 266 11.76 -0.58 -4.24
N TYR A 267 11.93 -0.54 -2.93
CA TYR A 267 12.88 -1.40 -2.23
C TYR A 267 12.56 -2.88 -2.39
N GLU A 268 11.28 -3.25 -2.37
CA GLU A 268 10.86 -4.64 -2.58
C GLU A 268 11.14 -5.11 -4.02
N ASP A 269 10.86 -4.28 -5.04
CA ASP A 269 11.23 -4.54 -6.44
C ASP A 269 12.75 -4.76 -6.59
N THR A 270 13.55 -3.91 -5.96
CA THR A 270 15.01 -4.00 -6.00
C THR A 270 15.54 -5.22 -5.24
N MET A 271 14.95 -5.56 -4.08
CA MET A 271 15.30 -6.77 -3.33
C MET A 271 14.99 -8.05 -4.13
N ALA A 272 13.86 -8.11 -4.83
CA ALA A 272 13.53 -9.24 -5.69
C ALA A 272 14.58 -9.41 -6.81
N THR A 273 15.04 -8.31 -7.40
CA THR A 273 16.11 -8.32 -8.41
C THR A 273 17.44 -8.78 -7.83
N ILE A 274 17.78 -8.32 -6.61
CA ILE A 274 18.97 -8.77 -5.87
C ILE A 274 18.90 -10.29 -5.64
N ASP A 275 17.76 -10.80 -5.20
CA ASP A 275 17.56 -12.23 -4.94
C ASP A 275 17.71 -13.08 -6.20
N GLN A 276 17.16 -12.60 -7.33
CA GLN A 276 17.35 -13.26 -8.63
C GLN A 276 18.83 -13.32 -9.02
N LEU A 277 19.55 -12.20 -8.95
CA LEU A 277 20.98 -12.16 -9.30
C LEU A 277 21.83 -13.10 -8.45
N LEU A 278 21.50 -13.23 -7.15
CA LEU A 278 22.19 -14.14 -6.24
C LEU A 278 21.83 -15.61 -6.48
N GLY A 279 20.59 -15.87 -6.91
CA GLY A 279 20.08 -17.22 -7.21
C GLY A 279 20.60 -17.80 -8.53
N ASP A 280 20.79 -16.97 -9.56
CA ASP A 280 21.20 -17.41 -10.90
C ASP A 280 22.63 -17.99 -10.93
N GLY A 281 23.47 -17.66 -9.95
CA GLY A 281 24.83 -18.22 -9.80
C GLY A 281 25.82 -17.83 -10.91
N THR A 282 25.43 -16.97 -11.83
CA THR A 282 26.20 -16.55 -13.01
C THR A 282 27.03 -15.29 -12.79
N ILE A 283 26.80 -14.55 -11.70
CA ILE A 283 27.50 -13.30 -11.42
C ILE A 283 28.95 -13.53 -10.94
N PRO A 284 29.93 -12.77 -11.45
CA PRO A 284 31.33 -12.82 -10.98
C PRO A 284 31.46 -12.56 -9.47
N ALA A 285 32.49 -13.14 -8.83
CA ALA A 285 32.66 -13.07 -7.37
C ALA A 285 32.71 -11.63 -6.80
N GLY A 286 33.32 -10.68 -7.53
CA GLY A 286 33.35 -9.27 -7.13
C GLY A 286 31.98 -8.60 -7.18
N GLU A 287 31.19 -8.89 -8.21
CA GLU A 287 29.81 -8.42 -8.34
C GLU A 287 28.91 -9.07 -7.27
N LYS A 288 29.09 -10.37 -7.03
CA LYS A 288 28.36 -11.12 -6.01
C LYS A 288 28.50 -10.49 -4.63
N ALA A 289 29.72 -10.18 -4.19
CA ALA A 289 29.94 -9.56 -2.88
C ALA A 289 29.25 -8.18 -2.77
N ALA A 290 29.24 -7.40 -3.85
CA ALA A 290 28.54 -6.11 -3.88
C ALA A 290 27.01 -6.28 -3.82
N VAL A 291 26.46 -7.24 -4.56
CA VAL A 291 25.02 -7.57 -4.57
C VAL A 291 24.58 -8.12 -3.21
N GLU A 292 25.37 -8.99 -2.57
CA GLU A 292 25.09 -9.50 -1.21
C GLU A 292 25.07 -8.36 -0.17
N ASN A 293 26.03 -7.42 -0.25
CA ASN A 293 26.01 -6.24 0.61
C ASN A 293 24.76 -5.38 0.35
N CYS A 294 24.36 -5.21 -0.90
CA CYS A 294 23.11 -4.51 -1.25
C CYS A 294 21.88 -5.17 -0.62
N LYS A 295 21.78 -6.51 -0.61
CA LYS A 295 20.68 -7.23 0.06
C LYS A 295 20.54 -6.83 1.53
N VAL A 296 21.65 -6.81 2.26
CA VAL A 296 21.66 -6.42 3.68
C VAL A 296 21.24 -4.96 3.86
N LYS A 297 21.76 -4.06 3.02
CA LYS A 297 21.43 -2.63 3.10
C LYS A 297 19.97 -2.35 2.77
N TYR A 298 19.41 -3.01 1.77
CA TYR A 298 17.98 -2.87 1.46
C TYR A 298 17.07 -3.42 2.55
N GLY A 299 17.48 -4.48 3.25
CA GLY A 299 16.77 -4.94 4.46
C GLY A 299 16.70 -3.86 5.55
N VAL A 300 17.80 -3.12 5.75
CA VAL A 300 17.83 -1.97 6.68
C VAL A 300 16.95 -0.83 6.17
N ALA A 301 17.12 -0.41 4.91
CA ALA A 301 16.35 0.70 4.34
C ALA A 301 14.84 0.45 4.39
N ARG A 302 14.42 -0.79 4.07
CA ARG A 302 13.02 -1.23 4.15
C ARG A 302 12.46 -1.12 5.56
N GLY A 303 13.16 -1.67 6.55
CA GLY A 303 12.71 -1.60 7.94
C GLY A 303 12.62 -0.18 8.48
N GLN A 304 13.60 0.67 8.15
CA GLN A 304 13.62 2.07 8.59
C GLN A 304 12.49 2.88 7.93
N MET A 305 12.28 2.74 6.62
CA MET A 305 11.21 3.46 5.92
C MET A 305 9.82 2.98 6.35
N ALA A 306 9.65 1.69 6.67
CA ALA A 306 8.40 1.18 7.25
C ALA A 306 8.11 1.82 8.63
N SER A 307 9.11 1.86 9.51
CA SER A 307 8.99 2.50 10.83
C SER A 307 8.71 4.00 10.74
N VAL A 308 9.25 4.70 9.74
CA VAL A 308 8.91 6.08 9.43
C VAL A 308 7.44 6.21 9.03
N VAL A 309 6.94 5.34 8.15
CA VAL A 309 5.54 5.36 7.71
C VAL A 309 4.60 5.13 8.89
N ASP A 310 4.93 4.20 9.80
CA ASP A 310 4.15 3.96 11.02
C ASP A 310 4.13 5.19 11.95
N GLN A 311 5.26 5.88 12.07
CA GLN A 311 5.39 7.10 12.89
C GLN A 311 4.64 8.28 12.31
N LEU A 312 4.71 8.46 10.98
CA LEU A 312 3.93 9.48 10.29
C LEU A 312 2.44 9.28 10.47
N PHE A 313 2.01 8.01 10.51
CA PHE A 313 0.63 7.63 10.73
C PHE A 313 0.18 7.83 12.19
N ALA A 314 1.04 7.47 13.15
CA ALA A 314 0.77 7.62 14.58
C ALA A 314 0.97 9.06 15.11
N CYS A 315 1.40 10.00 14.26
CA CYS A 315 1.86 11.34 14.65
C CYS A 315 2.94 11.33 15.74
N ASP A 316 3.75 10.28 15.81
CA ASP A 316 4.89 10.15 16.73
C ASP A 316 6.19 10.24 15.94
N PHE A 317 6.71 11.46 15.78
CA PHE A 317 7.90 11.69 14.97
C PHE A 317 9.23 11.53 15.73
N SER A 318 9.19 10.95 16.93
CA SER A 318 10.34 10.93 17.85
C SER A 318 11.60 10.28 17.28
N ARG A 319 11.45 9.34 16.32
CA ARG A 319 12.57 8.63 15.68
C ARG A 319 12.65 8.86 14.18
N ALA A 320 11.59 9.34 13.56
CA ALA A 320 11.44 9.45 12.11
C ALA A 320 12.63 10.15 11.43
N ARG A 321 13.17 11.22 12.04
CA ARG A 321 14.37 11.89 11.52
C ARG A 321 15.57 10.97 11.37
N GLN A 322 15.89 10.20 12.43
CA GLN A 322 17.06 9.31 12.41
C GLN A 322 16.82 8.14 11.45
N GLU A 323 15.59 7.63 11.40
CA GLU A 323 15.24 6.49 10.55
C GLU A 323 15.24 6.88 9.06
N TYR A 324 14.85 8.10 8.69
CA TYR A 324 15.07 8.64 7.35
C TYR A 324 16.56 8.67 6.99
N ILE A 325 17.41 9.19 7.89
CA ILE A 325 18.88 9.24 7.68
C ILE A 325 19.44 7.83 7.50
N ASP A 326 19.03 6.89 8.35
CA ASP A 326 19.50 5.51 8.31
C ASP A 326 19.07 4.81 7.01
N ALA A 327 17.84 5.06 6.53
CA ALA A 327 17.36 4.56 5.25
C ALA A 327 18.17 5.12 4.07
N GLN A 328 18.42 6.44 4.05
CA GLN A 328 19.26 7.09 3.03
C GLN A 328 20.67 6.50 3.00
N VAL A 329 21.32 6.40 4.17
CA VAL A 329 22.68 5.86 4.30
C VAL A 329 22.74 4.41 3.84
N ALA A 330 21.71 3.62 4.12
CA ALA A 330 21.65 2.23 3.68
C ALA A 330 21.57 2.13 2.14
N VAL A 331 20.63 2.82 1.49
CA VAL A 331 20.49 2.80 0.02
C VAL A 331 21.76 3.35 -0.65
N GLN A 332 22.31 4.46 -0.13
CA GLN A 332 23.55 5.04 -0.63
C GLN A 332 24.75 4.09 -0.47
N SER A 333 24.82 3.34 0.63
CA SER A 333 25.88 2.37 0.85
C SER A 333 25.84 1.24 -0.17
N CYS A 334 24.65 0.80 -0.57
CA CYS A 334 24.50 -0.13 -1.69
C CYS A 334 24.96 0.51 -3.02
N GLN A 335 24.51 1.73 -3.32
CA GLN A 335 24.88 2.45 -4.54
C GLN A 335 26.41 2.59 -4.69
N ASN A 336 27.08 3.00 -3.60
CA ASN A 336 28.53 3.13 -3.54
C ASN A 336 29.25 1.78 -3.70
N GLY A 337 28.71 0.71 -3.10
CA GLY A 337 29.24 -0.65 -3.26
C GLY A 337 29.16 -1.15 -4.70
N LEU A 338 28.17 -0.69 -5.47
CA LEU A 338 27.99 -1.01 -6.88
C LEU A 338 28.74 -0.06 -7.82
N TRP A 339 29.50 0.93 -7.33
CA TRP A 339 30.13 1.96 -8.16
C TRP A 339 31.10 1.40 -9.22
N SER A 340 31.80 0.31 -8.90
CA SER A 340 32.69 -0.38 -9.85
C SER A 340 31.93 -1.28 -10.85
N PHE A 341 30.62 -1.44 -10.67
CA PHE A 341 29.77 -2.40 -11.39
C PHE A 341 28.54 -1.72 -12.03
N LYS A 342 28.70 -0.49 -12.53
CA LYS A 342 27.61 0.31 -13.15
C LYS A 342 26.93 -0.35 -14.35
N GLY A 343 27.57 -1.36 -14.94
CA GLY A 343 26.97 -2.17 -16.01
C GLY A 343 25.85 -3.09 -15.52
N LEU A 344 25.76 -3.35 -14.21
CA LEU A 344 24.65 -4.11 -13.64
C LEU A 344 23.36 -3.26 -13.67
N PRO A 345 22.24 -3.82 -14.17
CA PRO A 345 20.93 -3.16 -14.11
C PRO A 345 20.57 -2.70 -12.69
N LEU A 346 21.03 -3.45 -11.67
CA LEU A 346 20.86 -3.13 -10.26
C LEU A 346 21.37 -1.74 -9.89
N TYR A 347 22.48 -1.26 -10.47
CA TYR A 347 23.01 0.08 -10.15
C TYR A 347 22.01 1.20 -10.51
N ALA A 348 21.32 1.05 -11.64
CA ALA A 348 20.31 2.03 -12.08
C ALA A 348 19.08 2.01 -11.17
N MET A 349 18.62 0.82 -10.77
CA MET A 349 17.51 0.67 -9.82
C MET A 349 17.84 1.32 -8.48
N VAL A 350 19.01 1.01 -7.93
CA VAL A 350 19.46 1.57 -6.64
C VAL A 350 19.61 3.09 -6.70
N SER A 351 20.00 3.64 -7.85
CA SER A 351 20.08 5.09 -8.03
C SER A 351 18.70 5.75 -8.05
N ALA A 352 17.71 5.13 -8.71
CA ALA A 352 16.34 5.62 -8.69
C ALA A 352 15.71 5.53 -7.30
N ASP A 353 15.96 4.44 -6.58
CA ASP A 353 15.52 4.24 -5.21
C ASP A 353 16.14 5.28 -4.27
N TYR A 354 17.43 5.61 -4.46
CA TYR A 354 18.09 6.65 -3.69
C TYR A 354 17.41 8.00 -3.90
N ASP A 355 17.16 8.42 -5.14
CA ASP A 355 16.49 9.69 -5.45
C ASP A 355 15.09 9.75 -4.80
N LEU A 356 14.34 8.66 -4.85
CA LEU A 356 13.03 8.55 -4.20
C LEU A 356 13.12 8.57 -2.67
N THR A 357 14.15 7.93 -2.10
CA THR A 357 14.42 7.96 -0.65
C THR A 357 14.70 9.39 -0.18
N MET A 358 15.45 10.15 -0.99
CA MET A 358 15.73 11.56 -0.72
C MET A 358 14.47 12.41 -0.81
N VAL A 359 13.58 12.17 -1.79
CA VAL A 359 12.27 12.84 -1.86
C VAL A 359 11.44 12.56 -0.61
N ALA A 360 11.32 11.29 -0.20
CA ALA A 360 10.56 10.92 0.99
C ALA A 360 11.12 11.58 2.25
N SER A 361 12.45 11.65 2.35
CA SER A 361 13.13 12.25 3.49
C SER A 361 12.98 13.76 3.53
N GLU A 362 13.18 14.47 2.42
CA GLU A 362 13.07 15.93 2.38
C GLU A 362 11.62 16.39 2.65
N LEU A 363 10.62 15.62 2.21
CA LEU A 363 9.22 15.84 2.61
C LEU A 363 9.01 15.62 4.11
N GLY A 364 9.63 14.57 4.67
CA GLY A 364 9.63 14.27 6.10
C GLY A 364 10.34 15.34 6.94
N GLU A 365 11.43 15.92 6.46
CA GLU A 365 12.21 16.97 7.14
C GLU A 365 11.40 18.25 7.34
N LEU A 366 10.43 18.54 6.48
CA LEU A 366 9.50 19.65 6.68
C LEU A 366 8.56 19.43 7.89
N ILE A 367 8.45 18.20 8.40
CA ILE A 367 7.65 17.80 9.57
C ILE A 367 8.54 17.71 10.80
N VAL A 368 9.66 16.98 10.70
CA VAL A 368 10.49 16.59 11.86
C VAL A 368 11.69 17.50 12.10
N GLY A 369 11.92 18.46 11.20
CA GLY A 369 13.08 19.35 11.22
C GLY A 369 14.34 18.72 10.59
N LYS A 370 15.26 19.59 10.13
CA LYS A 370 16.51 19.18 9.48
C LYS A 370 17.51 18.52 10.41
#